data_AF-A0A809QHQ1-F1
#
_entry.id   AF-A0A809QHQ1-F1
#
_cell.length_a   1.000
_cell.length_b   1.000
_cell.length_c   1.000
_cell.angle_alpha   90.00
_cell.angle_beta   90.00
_cell.angle_gamma   90.00
#
_symmetry.space_group_name_H-M   'P 1'
#
loop_
_entity.id
_entity.type
_entity.pdbx_description
1 polymer ?
#
loop_
_entity_poly.entity_id
_entity_poly.type
_entity_poly.pdbx_seq_one_letter_code
_entity_poly.pdbx_strand_id
1 'polypeptide(L)'
;MKILKWLGIVVVGLVVIIVVVAMQGAGDQRRMQSALQLTGGYVGMTEGQLYELGTSISKNGVGTIGEAREVIFWLVCSGRFSSATIEPSAKAALGLVSAQGLSEKEAVTTLIKMVDPSARAPLDGCPK
;
A
#
# COMPACT_ATOMS: atom_id res chain seq x y z
N MET A 1 37.90 -6.73 -29.63
CA MET A 1 37.47 -7.70 -28.59
C MET A 1 38.21 -7.38 -27.29
N LYS A 2 37.51 -7.47 -26.14
CA LYS A 2 37.99 -7.35 -24.76
C LYS A 2 37.97 -5.95 -24.09
N ILE A 3 36.80 -5.31 -24.22
CA ILE A 3 36.11 -4.63 -23.10
C ILE A 3 35.76 -5.68 -22.02
N LEU A 4 35.60 -5.25 -20.77
CA LEU A 4 35.11 -6.04 -19.62
C LEU A 4 36.18 -6.65 -18.69
N LYS A 5 37.01 -5.78 -18.12
CA LYS A 5 37.72 -6.01 -16.87
C LYS A 5 37.49 -4.73 -16.05
N TRP A 6 37.07 -4.83 -14.80
CA TRP A 6 36.64 -3.73 -13.90
C TRP A 6 35.16 -3.34 -13.98
N LEU A 7 34.28 -4.16 -13.39
CA LEU A 7 33.00 -3.75 -12.79
C LEU A 7 32.48 -4.92 -11.92
N GLY A 8 33.32 -5.37 -11.00
CA GLY A 8 33.05 -6.49 -10.11
C GLY A 8 32.87 -6.05 -8.67
N ILE A 9 31.97 -5.09 -8.42
CA ILE A 9 31.41 -4.82 -7.09
C ILE A 9 29.94 -4.45 -7.29
N VAL A 10 29.08 -5.45 -7.37
CA VAL A 10 27.64 -5.30 -7.12
C VAL A 10 27.43 -5.78 -5.69
N VAL A 11 27.60 -4.86 -4.74
CA VAL A 11 27.03 -5.03 -3.41
C VAL A 11 25.66 -4.38 -3.48
N VAL A 12 24.64 -5.18 -3.81
CA VAL A 12 23.24 -4.83 -3.49
C VAL A 12 22.86 -5.69 -2.30
N GLY A 13 23.43 -5.34 -1.14
CA GLY A 13 22.83 -5.69 0.14
C GLY A 13 21.70 -4.71 0.36
N LEU A 14 20.47 -5.10 0.03
CA LEU A 14 19.28 -4.30 0.28
C LEU A 14 19.01 -4.34 1.80
N VAL A 15 19.71 -3.49 2.54
CA VAL A 15 19.45 -3.29 3.97
C VAL A 15 18.17 -2.44 4.06
N VAL A 16 17.04 -3.11 4.25
CA VAL A 16 15.78 -2.44 4.57
C VAL A 16 15.86 -2.00 6.03
N ILE A 17 16.32 -0.78 6.27
CA ILE A 17 16.19 -0.14 7.58
C ILE A 17 14.73 0.29 7.70
N ILE A 18 13.93 -0.45 8.46
CA ILE A 18 12.57 -0.04 8.82
C ILE A 18 12.68 1.12 9.82
N VAL A 19 12.64 2.35 9.31
CA VAL A 19 12.52 3.55 10.14
C VAL A 19 11.05 3.69 10.54
N VAL A 20 10.75 3.49 11.82
CA VAL A 20 9.40 3.68 12.36
C VAL A 20 9.17 5.18 12.61
N VAL A 21 8.58 5.87 11.64
CA VAL A 21 8.02 7.23 11.88
C VAL A 21 6.54 7.08 12.21
N ALA A 22 6.23 7.01 13.50
CA ALA A 22 4.86 6.93 14.01
C ALA A 22 4.24 8.33 14.16
N MET A 23 4.09 9.08 13.07
CA MET A 23 3.44 10.39 13.12
C MET A 23 2.66 10.69 11.85
N GLN A 24 1.37 10.40 11.86
CA GLN A 24 0.32 11.14 11.16
C GLN A 24 -1.02 10.69 11.74
N GLY A 25 -1.61 11.55 12.59
CA GLY A 25 -2.80 11.22 13.36
C GLY A 25 -4.07 11.86 12.81
N ALA A 26 -4.04 13.15 12.46
CA ALA A 26 -5.26 13.88 12.08
C ALA A 26 -5.45 14.04 10.56
N GLY A 27 -4.35 14.06 9.78
CA GLY A 27 -4.40 14.17 8.32
C GLY A 27 -4.93 12.89 7.67
N ASP A 28 -4.32 11.76 8.01
CA ASP A 28 -4.67 10.43 7.50
C ASP A 28 -6.11 10.05 7.82
N GLN A 29 -6.58 10.39 9.02
CA GLN A 29 -7.95 10.20 9.44
C GLN A 29 -8.92 10.95 8.51
N ARG A 30 -8.70 12.25 8.28
CA ARG A 30 -9.55 13.03 7.37
C ARG A 30 -9.54 12.46 5.94
N ARG A 31 -8.38 12.04 5.44
CA ARG A 31 -8.26 11.43 4.10
C ARG A 31 -9.03 10.12 4.01
N MET A 32 -8.86 9.24 5.01
CA MET A 32 -9.57 7.98 5.08
C MET A 32 -11.09 8.21 5.19
N GLN A 33 -11.52 9.15 6.01
CA GLN A 33 -12.92 9.54 6.11
C GLN A 33 -13.47 10.02 4.77
N SER A 34 -12.73 10.86 4.04
CA SER A 34 -13.11 11.28 2.69
C SER A 34 -13.19 10.10 1.72
N ALA A 35 -12.25 9.16 1.76
CA ALA A 35 -12.28 7.96 0.94
C ALA A 35 -13.49 7.05 1.26
N LEU A 36 -13.82 6.88 2.54
CA LEU A 36 -15.02 6.16 2.97
C LEU A 36 -16.31 6.85 2.49
N GLN A 37 -16.36 8.19 2.55
CA GLN A 37 -17.52 8.94 2.04
C GLN A 37 -17.65 8.81 0.51
N LEU A 38 -16.54 8.95 -0.24
CA LEU A 38 -16.53 8.86 -1.71
C LEU A 38 -16.95 7.48 -2.21
N THR A 39 -16.60 6.43 -1.48
CA THR A 39 -16.91 5.03 -1.83
C THR A 39 -18.22 4.55 -1.22
N GLY A 40 -18.93 5.41 -0.48
CA GLY A 40 -20.14 5.03 0.25
C GLY A 40 -19.91 3.98 1.35
N GLY A 41 -18.69 3.85 1.84
CA GLY A 41 -18.32 2.86 2.85
C GLY A 41 -18.25 1.44 2.31
N TYR A 42 -17.94 1.24 1.02
CA TYR A 42 -17.93 -0.06 0.34
C TYR A 42 -17.19 -1.17 1.10
N VAL A 43 -16.05 -0.83 1.73
CA VAL A 43 -15.25 -1.78 2.51
C VAL A 43 -16.00 -2.35 3.73
N GLY A 44 -17.02 -1.66 4.24
CA GLY A 44 -17.81 -2.10 5.39
C GLY A 44 -17.07 -2.03 6.72
N MET A 45 -15.99 -1.24 6.79
CA MET A 45 -15.17 -1.02 7.98
C MET A 45 -15.11 0.47 8.30
N THR A 46 -15.05 0.78 9.59
CA THR A 46 -14.80 2.14 10.07
C THR A 46 -13.32 2.52 9.93
N GLU A 47 -13.04 3.82 9.95
CA GLU A 47 -11.67 4.35 9.95
C GLU A 47 -10.81 3.76 11.07
N GLY A 48 -11.36 3.65 12.29
CA GLY A 48 -10.65 3.06 13.43
C GLY A 48 -10.28 1.59 13.20
N GLN A 49 -11.19 0.79 12.64
CA GLN A 49 -10.91 -0.60 12.31
C GLN A 49 -9.85 -0.74 11.20
N LEU A 50 -9.85 0.16 10.22
CA LEU A 50 -8.83 0.19 9.17
C LEU A 50 -7.45 0.60 9.72
N TYR A 51 -7.42 1.53 10.67
CA TYR A 51 -6.21 1.94 11.39
C TYR A 51 -5.64 0.79 12.23
N GLU A 52 -6.50 0.06 12.94
CA GLU A 52 -6.14 -1.15 13.68
C GLU A 52 -5.62 -2.25 12.74
N LEU A 53 -6.25 -2.41 11.57
CA LEU A 53 -5.79 -3.37 10.56
C LEU A 53 -4.37 -3.05 10.08
N GLY A 54 -4.09 -1.79 9.70
CA GLY A 54 -2.74 -1.38 9.29
C GLY A 54 -1.70 -1.60 10.41
N THR A 55 -2.10 -1.33 11.65
CA THR A 55 -1.28 -1.61 12.83
C THR A 55 -1.01 -3.12 12.99
N SER A 56 -2.04 -3.96 12.83
CA SER A 56 -1.92 -5.42 12.88
C SER A 56 -1.01 -5.96 11.77
N ILE A 57 -1.17 -5.51 10.53
CA ILE A 57 -0.35 -5.92 9.39
C ILE A 57 1.13 -5.57 9.63
N SER A 58 1.41 -4.36 10.10
CA SER A 58 2.78 -3.94 10.43
C SER A 58 3.40 -4.76 11.57
N LYS A 59 2.61 -5.11 12.61
CA LYS A 59 3.06 -5.98 13.70
C LYS A 59 3.41 -7.39 13.25
N ASN A 60 2.78 -7.86 12.17
CA ASN A 60 3.10 -9.14 11.53
C ASN A 60 4.32 -9.07 10.61
N GLY A 61 5.06 -7.94 10.59
CA GLY A 61 6.31 -7.78 9.85
C GLY A 61 6.12 -7.52 8.35
N VAL A 62 4.91 -7.24 7.89
CA VAL A 62 4.61 -6.96 6.49
C VAL A 62 4.65 -5.43 6.30
N GLY A 63 5.83 -4.90 5.97
CA GLY A 63 6.05 -3.46 5.78
C GLY A 63 6.00 -2.62 7.06
N THR A 64 6.20 -1.32 6.92
CA THR A 64 6.06 -0.35 8.00
C THR A 64 4.60 -0.04 8.26
N ILE A 65 4.31 0.54 9.43
CA ILE A 65 2.94 0.97 9.78
C ILE A 65 2.43 2.08 8.85
N GLY A 66 3.32 2.93 8.34
CA GLY A 66 2.99 3.98 7.38
C GLY A 66 2.60 3.38 6.03
N GLU A 67 3.46 2.51 5.49
CA GLU A 67 3.18 1.80 4.24
C GLU A 67 1.87 1.00 4.33
N ALA A 68 1.65 0.28 5.43
CA ALA A 68 0.45 -0.52 5.61
C ALA A 68 -0.83 0.34 5.62
N ARG A 69 -0.80 1.49 6.29
CA ARG A 69 -1.93 2.43 6.33
C ARG A 69 -2.17 3.08 4.98
N GLU A 70 -1.12 3.47 4.27
CA GLU A 70 -1.23 4.05 2.94
C GLU A 70 -1.77 3.06 1.92
N VAL A 71 -1.26 1.83 1.89
CA VAL A 71 -1.81 0.77 1.05
C VAL A 71 -3.30 0.54 1.35
N ILE A 72 -3.69 0.47 2.63
CA ILE A 72 -5.10 0.34 3.01
C ILE A 72 -5.91 1.54 2.52
N PHE A 73 -5.40 2.77 2.65
CA PHE A 73 -6.07 3.97 2.14
C PHE A 73 -6.36 3.86 0.64
N TRP A 74 -5.35 3.50 -0.18
CA TRP A 74 -5.54 3.35 -1.63
C TRP A 74 -6.51 2.22 -1.98
N LEU A 75 -6.48 1.10 -1.23
CA LEU A 75 -7.42 0.00 -1.41
C LEU A 75 -8.86 0.42 -1.09
N VAL A 76 -9.09 1.07 0.06
CA VAL A 76 -10.41 1.60 0.43
C VAL A 76 -10.87 2.57 -0.64
N CYS A 77 -10.03 3.54 -1.00
CA CYS A 77 -10.38 4.59 -1.94
C CYS A 77 -10.72 4.07 -3.34
N SER A 78 -10.11 2.96 -3.77
CA SER A 78 -10.47 2.32 -5.03
C SER A 78 -11.92 1.83 -5.09
N GLY A 79 -12.57 1.63 -3.92
CA GLY A 79 -13.95 1.16 -3.82
C GLY A 79 -14.18 -0.27 -4.33
N ARG A 80 -13.11 -1.08 -4.40
CA ARG A 80 -13.12 -2.43 -5.02
C ARG A 80 -12.91 -3.58 -4.05
N PHE A 81 -12.55 -3.28 -2.80
CA PHE A 81 -12.20 -4.28 -1.80
C PHE A 81 -13.17 -4.21 -0.62
N SER A 82 -13.66 -5.38 -0.22
CA SER A 82 -14.54 -5.53 0.95
C SER A 82 -13.71 -5.83 2.20
N SER A 83 -14.35 -5.82 3.36
CA SER A 83 -13.72 -6.21 4.64
C SER A 83 -13.06 -7.59 4.61
N ALA A 84 -13.59 -8.52 3.81
CA ALA A 84 -13.04 -9.87 3.67
C ALA A 84 -11.78 -9.93 2.81
N THR A 85 -11.62 -8.99 1.85
CA THR A 85 -10.50 -9.02 0.89
C THR A 85 -9.45 -7.96 1.16
N ILE A 86 -9.75 -6.94 1.96
CA ILE A 86 -8.84 -5.81 2.15
C ILE A 86 -7.54 -6.19 2.86
N GLU A 87 -7.58 -7.08 3.86
CA GLU A 87 -6.37 -7.56 4.53
C GLU A 87 -5.42 -8.34 3.60
N PRO A 88 -5.87 -9.41 2.90
CA PRO A 88 -4.98 -10.14 1.99
C PRO A 88 -4.51 -9.27 0.82
N SER A 89 -5.34 -8.35 0.32
CA SER A 89 -4.95 -7.39 -0.71
C SER A 89 -3.90 -6.39 -0.20
N ALA A 90 -4.03 -5.90 1.02
CA ALA A 90 -3.04 -5.02 1.64
C ALA A 90 -1.68 -5.72 1.80
N LYS A 91 -1.69 -6.97 2.29
CA LYS A 91 -0.46 -7.79 2.38
C LYS A 91 0.17 -8.02 1.01
N ALA A 92 -0.62 -8.30 -0.02
CA ALA A 92 -0.12 -8.48 -1.38
C ALA A 92 0.51 -7.21 -1.93
N ALA A 93 -0.14 -6.05 -1.78
CA ALA A 93 0.40 -4.77 -2.21
C ALA A 93 1.68 -4.39 -1.45
N LEU A 94 1.75 -4.61 -0.14
CA LEU A 94 2.99 -4.42 0.64
C LEU A 94 4.12 -5.36 0.19
N GLY A 95 3.77 -6.58 -0.25
CA GLY A 95 4.71 -7.47 -0.93
C GLY A 95 5.28 -6.83 -2.21
N LEU A 96 4.45 -6.15 -3.00
CA LEU A 96 4.91 -5.42 -4.19
C LEU A 96 5.79 -4.22 -3.84
N VAL A 97 5.45 -3.45 -2.79
CA VAL A 97 6.27 -2.34 -2.28
C VAL A 97 7.65 -2.85 -1.89
N SER A 98 7.70 -3.85 -1.00
CA SER A 98 8.97 -4.37 -0.48
C SER A 98 9.82 -5.12 -1.52
N ALA A 99 9.20 -5.88 -2.42
CA ALA A 99 9.92 -6.71 -3.39
C ALA A 99 10.34 -5.97 -4.66
N GLN A 100 9.53 -5.00 -5.11
CA GLN A 100 9.75 -4.30 -6.39
C GLN A 100 10.15 -2.83 -6.20
N GLY A 101 10.14 -2.32 -4.96
CA GLY A 101 10.44 -0.91 -4.68
C GLY A 101 9.41 0.06 -5.25
N LEU A 102 8.18 -0.41 -5.48
CA LEU A 102 7.07 0.43 -5.94
C LEU A 102 6.58 1.33 -4.82
N SER A 103 6.06 2.50 -5.16
CA SER A 103 5.26 3.27 -4.19
C SER A 103 3.98 2.52 -3.81
N GLU A 104 3.40 2.83 -2.67
CA GLU A 104 2.17 2.20 -2.15
C GLU A 104 1.01 2.34 -3.16
N LYS A 105 0.90 3.52 -3.78
CA LYS A 105 -0.09 3.80 -4.81
C LYS A 105 0.12 2.95 -6.07
N GLU A 106 1.36 2.80 -6.51
CA GLU A 106 1.71 1.98 -7.68
C GLU A 106 1.49 0.50 -7.41
N ALA A 107 1.85 0.03 -6.21
CA ALA A 107 1.61 -1.34 -5.77
C ALA A 107 0.11 -1.68 -5.78
N VAL A 108 -0.74 -0.82 -5.22
CA VAL A 108 -2.19 -1.00 -5.25
C VAL A 108 -2.75 -0.92 -6.68
N THR A 109 -2.27 0.03 -7.49
CA THR A 109 -2.67 0.12 -8.90
C THR A 109 -2.32 -1.14 -9.67
N THR A 110 -1.12 -1.68 -9.44
CA THR A 110 -0.65 -2.90 -10.08
C THR A 110 -1.48 -4.10 -9.64
N LEU A 111 -1.75 -4.23 -8.33
CA LEU A 111 -2.63 -5.26 -7.79
C LEU A 111 -4.03 -5.21 -8.44
N ILE A 112 -4.64 -4.02 -8.54
CA ILE A 112 -5.95 -3.85 -9.18
C ILE A 112 -5.90 -4.28 -10.65
N LYS A 113 -4.84 -3.91 -11.39
CA LYS A 113 -4.67 -4.31 -12.79
C LYS A 113 -4.44 -5.82 -12.98
N MET A 114 -3.83 -6.49 -12.00
CA MET A 114 -3.70 -7.95 -12.02
C MET A 114 -5.06 -8.66 -11.86
N VAL A 115 -5.94 -8.10 -11.03
CA VAL A 115 -7.28 -8.67 -10.76
C VAL A 115 -8.28 -8.28 -11.85
N ASP A 116 -8.24 -7.03 -12.31
CA ASP A 116 -9.09 -6.47 -13.36
C ASP A 116 -8.21 -5.69 -14.35
N PRO A 117 -7.74 -6.34 -15.43
CA PRO A 117 -6.91 -5.69 -16.46
C PRO A 117 -7.61 -4.53 -17.18
N SER A 118 -8.94 -4.47 -17.11
CA SER A 118 -9.73 -3.41 -17.74
C SER A 118 -9.85 -2.15 -16.87
N ALA A 119 -9.42 -2.21 -15.61
CA ALA A 119 -9.48 -1.09 -14.67
C ALA A 119 -8.63 0.09 -15.15
N ARG A 120 -9.29 1.09 -15.74
CA ARG A 120 -8.67 2.37 -16.13
C ARG A 120 -8.62 3.29 -14.92
N ALA A 121 -7.45 3.81 -14.64
CA ALA A 121 -7.21 4.86 -13.64
C ALA A 121 -7.94 4.64 -12.29
N PRO A 122 -7.71 3.49 -11.62
CA PRO A 122 -8.52 3.07 -10.48
C PRO A 122 -8.43 3.96 -9.24
N LEU A 123 -7.51 4.93 -9.22
CA LEU A 123 -7.22 5.79 -8.06
C LEU A 123 -7.29 7.29 -8.39
N ASP A 124 -7.82 7.69 -9.55
CA ASP A 124 -7.85 9.11 -9.97
C ASP A 124 -8.84 9.97 -9.18
N GLY A 125 -9.89 9.36 -8.62
CA GLY A 125 -10.86 10.03 -7.75
C GLY A 125 -10.41 10.17 -6.30
N CYS A 126 -9.20 9.68 -5.96
CA CYS A 126 -8.75 9.59 -4.58
C CYS A 126 -8.13 10.88 -4.05
N PRO A 127 -8.39 11.24 -2.78
CA PRO A 127 -7.76 12.39 -2.17
C PRO A 127 -6.24 12.22 -2.06
N LYS A 128 -5.51 13.28 -2.42
CA LYS A 128 -4.04 13.36 -2.43
C LYS A 128 -3.46 13.84 -1.11
#